data_AF-A0A7J3XFK7-F1
#
_entry.id   AF-A0A7J3XFK7-F1
#
_cell.length_a   1.000
_cell.length_b   1.000
_cell.length_c   1.000
_cell.angle_alpha   90.00
_cell.angle_beta   90.00
_cell.angle_gamma   90.00
#
_symmetry.space_group_name_H-M   'P 1'
#
loop_
_entity.id
_entity.type
_entity.pdbx_description
1 polymer ?
#
loop_
_entity_poly.entity_id
_entity_poly.type
_entity_poly.pdbx_seq_one_letter_code
_entity_poly.pdbx_strand_id
1 'polypeptide(L)'
;MNPSLDAVTLVQLLVAVTNITIAVVMYLSVREIRRDRRRVFLEKRLEEFYVPLINIFGHENLIRDITLHDKVEEIIVSRRHLCGRRVAEVLPPHFTAIRGSMSFRFRFVDEDQKRLWERVADAIWEEYIEILKEYYKLVGVELYTLPEKPKWMFEAAPARVY
;
A
#
# COMPACT_ATOMS: atom_id res chain seq x y z
N MET A 1 -15.64 56.10 -35.32
CA MET A 1 -15.11 54.78 -34.89
C MET A 1 -13.63 54.76 -35.24
N ASN A 2 -12.75 54.62 -34.25
CA ASN A 2 -11.30 54.62 -34.46
C ASN A 2 -10.84 53.18 -34.75
N PRO A 3 -10.51 52.84 -36.02
CA PRO A 3 -10.20 51.45 -36.40
C PRO A 3 -8.95 50.88 -35.69
N SER A 4 -8.08 51.75 -35.16
CA SER A 4 -6.92 51.36 -34.36
C SER A 4 -7.26 50.84 -32.97
N LEU A 5 -8.34 51.33 -32.34
CA LEU A 5 -8.78 50.85 -31.02
C LEU A 5 -9.44 49.46 -31.11
N ASP A 6 -10.20 49.21 -32.17
CA ASP A 6 -10.90 47.94 -32.39
C ASP A 6 -9.93 46.79 -32.72
N ALA A 7 -8.84 47.09 -33.43
CA ALA A 7 -7.79 46.10 -33.70
C ALA A 7 -7.02 45.71 -32.42
N VAL A 8 -6.74 46.67 -31.54
CA VAL A 8 -6.02 46.42 -30.28
C VAL A 8 -6.88 45.59 -29.31
N THR A 9 -8.17 45.88 -29.21
CA THR A 9 -9.09 45.09 -28.36
C THR A 9 -9.27 43.67 -28.89
N LEU A 10 -9.35 43.46 -30.21
CA LEU A 10 -9.37 42.13 -30.83
C LEU A 10 -8.10 41.32 -30.52
N VAL A 11 -6.92 41.92 -30.61
CA VAL A 11 -5.65 41.28 -30.27
C VAL A 11 -5.60 40.91 -28.78
N GLN A 12 -6.03 41.83 -27.90
CA GLN A 12 -6.10 41.55 -26.46
C GLN A 12 -7.07 40.41 -26.13
N LEU A 13 -8.21 40.34 -26.82
CA LEU A 13 -9.17 39.26 -26.65
C LEU A 13 -8.57 37.90 -27.08
N LEU A 14 -7.88 37.85 -28.22
CA LEU A 14 -7.16 36.65 -28.66
C LEU A 14 -6.09 36.22 -27.66
N VAL A 15 -5.28 37.16 -27.18
CA VAL A 15 -4.27 36.89 -26.14
C VAL A 15 -4.93 36.35 -24.87
N ALA A 16 -6.01 36.96 -24.40
CA ALA A 16 -6.74 36.51 -23.22
C ALA A 16 -7.28 35.08 -23.40
N VAL A 17 -7.88 34.77 -24.56
CA VAL A 17 -8.37 33.42 -24.87
C VAL A 17 -7.22 32.41 -24.86
N THR A 18 -6.10 32.72 -25.53
CA THR A 18 -4.93 31.82 -25.52
C THR A 18 -4.39 31.59 -24.11
N ASN A 19 -4.29 32.63 -23.28
CA ASN A 19 -3.84 32.50 -21.89
C ASN A 19 -4.79 31.64 -21.05
N ILE A 20 -6.11 31.77 -21.25
CA ILE A 20 -7.10 30.91 -20.59
C ILE A 20 -6.92 29.45 -21.05
N THR A 21 -6.75 29.21 -22.34
CA THR A 21 -6.53 27.85 -22.87
C THR A 21 -5.27 27.23 -22.28
N ILE A 22 -4.15 27.97 -22.24
CA ILE A 22 -2.90 27.50 -21.63
C ILE A 22 -3.10 27.20 -20.14
N ALA A 23 -3.79 28.08 -19.40
CA ALA A 23 -4.07 27.87 -17.99
C ALA A 23 -4.89 26.59 -17.74
N VAL A 24 -5.92 26.33 -18.57
CA VAL A 24 -6.73 25.11 -18.49
C VAL A 24 -5.89 23.86 -18.78
N VAL A 25 -5.07 23.89 -19.84
CA VAL A 25 -4.20 22.76 -20.18
C VAL A 25 -3.20 22.49 -19.05
N MET A 26 -2.53 23.51 -18.53
CA MET A 26 -1.61 23.37 -17.39
C MET A 26 -2.31 22.77 -16.17
N TYR A 27 -3.52 23.22 -15.85
CA TYR A 27 -4.30 22.67 -14.74
C TYR A 27 -4.61 21.18 -14.92
N LEU A 28 -5.03 20.78 -16.12
CA LEU A 28 -5.30 19.38 -16.45
C LEU A 28 -4.02 18.52 -16.36
N SER A 29 -2.91 19.00 -16.90
CA SER A 29 -1.61 18.29 -16.82
C SER A 29 -1.15 18.12 -15.38
N VAL A 30 -1.23 19.16 -14.54
CA VAL A 30 -0.87 19.05 -13.12
C VAL A 30 -1.78 18.06 -12.39
N ARG A 31 -3.08 18.05 -12.71
CA ARG A 31 -4.04 17.11 -12.13
C ARG A 31 -3.69 15.67 -12.52
N GLU A 32 -3.31 15.42 -13.77
CA GLU A 32 -2.92 14.11 -14.28
C GLU A 32 -1.61 13.63 -13.64
N ILE A 33 -0.58 14.48 -13.58
CA ILE A 33 0.69 14.18 -12.89
C ILE A 33 0.45 13.81 -11.42
N ARG A 34 -0.44 14.52 -10.72
CA ARG A 34 -0.79 14.19 -9.33
C ARG A 34 -1.49 12.84 -9.23
N ARG A 35 -2.39 12.51 -10.17
CA ARG A 35 -3.07 11.22 -10.21
C ARG A 35 -2.08 10.09 -10.45
N ASP A 36 -1.15 10.25 -11.39
CA ASP A 36 -0.13 9.27 -11.71
C ASP A 36 0.83 9.04 -10.55
N ARG A 37 1.34 10.11 -9.93
CA ARG A 37 2.19 9.99 -8.73
C ARG A 37 1.49 9.25 -7.61
N ARG A 38 0.21 9.55 -7.38
CA ARG A 38 -0.59 8.87 -6.36
C ARG A 38 -0.77 7.39 -6.72
N ARG A 39 -1.09 7.08 -7.98
CA ARG A 39 -1.22 5.70 -8.46
C ARG A 39 0.07 4.91 -8.22
N VAL A 40 1.21 5.42 -8.69
CA VAL A 40 2.54 4.79 -8.52
C VAL A 40 2.86 4.58 -7.03
N PHE A 41 2.51 5.56 -6.18
CA PHE A 41 2.70 5.41 -4.74
C PHE A 41 1.85 4.29 -4.14
N LEU A 42 0.58 4.15 -4.53
CA LEU A 42 -0.27 3.06 -4.06
C LEU A 42 0.19 1.70 -4.61
N GLU A 43 0.58 1.62 -5.88
CA GLU A 43 1.15 0.41 -6.48
C GLU A 43 2.37 -0.05 -5.69
N LYS A 44 3.30 0.87 -5.43
CA LYS A 44 4.50 0.60 -4.62
C LYS A 44 4.15 0.05 -3.24
N ARG A 45 3.18 0.65 -2.54
CA ARG A 45 2.72 0.16 -1.25
C ARG A 45 2.17 -1.27 -1.34
N LEU A 46 1.30 -1.53 -2.32
CA LEU A 46 0.68 -2.84 -2.54
C LEU A 46 1.74 -3.90 -2.83
N GLU A 47 2.63 -3.65 -3.79
CA GLU A 47 3.60 -4.62 -4.30
C GLU A 47 4.79 -4.84 -3.37
N GLU A 48 5.28 -3.79 -2.71
CA GLU A 48 6.51 -3.88 -1.92
C GLU A 48 6.26 -4.16 -0.43
N PHE A 49 5.06 -3.88 0.09
CA PHE A 49 4.75 -4.03 1.51
C PHE A 49 3.57 -4.97 1.78
N TYR A 50 2.37 -4.65 1.31
CA TYR A 50 1.15 -5.37 1.71
C TYR A 50 1.06 -6.79 1.12
N VAL A 51 1.13 -6.92 -0.20
CA VAL A 51 0.97 -8.21 -0.90
C VAL A 51 2.04 -9.22 -0.44
N PRO A 52 3.34 -8.86 -0.34
CA PRO A 52 4.35 -9.78 0.15
C PRO A 52 4.06 -10.30 1.57
N LEU A 53 3.69 -9.42 2.51
CA LEU A 53 3.41 -9.82 3.89
C LEU A 53 2.15 -10.68 3.98
N ILE A 54 1.07 -10.31 3.29
CA ILE A 54 -0.18 -11.09 3.25
C ILE A 54 0.09 -12.50 2.69
N ASN A 55 0.85 -12.60 1.59
CA ASN A 55 1.20 -13.89 1.01
C ASN A 55 2.05 -14.73 1.98
N ILE A 56 3.08 -14.14 2.59
CA ILE A 56 3.96 -14.85 3.51
C ILE A 56 3.19 -15.29 4.77
N PHE A 57 2.25 -14.50 5.27
CA PHE A 57 1.48 -14.84 6.47
C PHE A 57 0.30 -15.78 6.20
N GLY A 58 -0.33 -15.69 5.03
CA GLY A 58 -1.58 -16.41 4.73
C GLY A 58 -1.44 -17.67 3.85
N HIS A 59 -0.33 -17.86 3.14
CA HIS A 59 -0.22 -18.96 2.18
C HIS A 59 0.01 -20.30 2.89
N GLU A 60 -0.91 -21.25 2.73
CA GLU A 60 -0.91 -22.52 3.49
C GLU A 60 0.26 -23.44 3.11
N ASN A 61 0.56 -23.54 1.81
CA ASN A 61 1.57 -24.46 1.26
C ASN A 61 3.00 -23.90 1.26
N LEU A 62 3.24 -22.78 1.95
CA LEU A 62 4.54 -22.12 1.97
C LEU A 62 5.37 -22.60 3.17
N ILE A 63 6.55 -23.17 2.90
CA ILE A 63 7.49 -23.56 3.95
C ILE A 63 8.18 -22.30 4.48
N ARG A 64 7.97 -21.99 5.76
CA ARG A 64 8.48 -20.78 6.44
C ARG A 64 9.87 -21.01 6.98
N ASP A 65 10.82 -21.14 6.06
CA ASP A 65 12.23 -21.29 6.37
C ASP A 65 12.90 -19.96 6.77
N ILE A 66 14.21 -20.02 7.02
CA ILE A 66 15.02 -18.84 7.41
C ILE A 66 14.92 -17.72 6.37
N THR A 67 14.80 -18.04 5.08
CA THR A 67 14.74 -17.03 4.01
C THR A 67 13.46 -16.21 4.09
N LEU A 68 12.33 -16.85 4.44
CA LEU A 68 11.07 -16.13 4.63
C LEU A 68 11.04 -15.34 5.92
N HIS A 69 11.67 -15.81 6.99
CA HIS A 69 11.89 -14.99 8.18
C HIS A 69 12.66 -13.71 7.84
N ASP A 70 13.77 -13.84 7.11
CA ASP A 70 14.63 -12.71 6.75
C ASP A 70 13.91 -11.75 5.79
N LYS A 71 13.06 -12.27 4.91
CA LYS A 71 12.22 -11.44 4.04
C LYS A 71 11.17 -10.65 4.81
N VAL A 72 10.52 -11.25 5.81
CA VAL A 72 9.57 -10.52 6.67
C VAL A 72 10.32 -9.41 7.41
N GLU A 73 11.46 -9.74 8.02
CA GLU A 73 12.33 -8.78 8.72
C GLU A 73 12.74 -7.62 7.80
N GLU A 74 13.22 -7.93 6.59
CA GLU A 74 13.59 -6.93 5.58
C GLU A 74 12.43 -5.98 5.30
N ILE A 75 11.21 -6.50 5.06
CA ILE A 75 10.05 -5.67 4.73
C ILE A 75 9.67 -4.77 5.91
N ILE A 76 9.54 -5.32 7.12
CA ILE A 76 9.05 -4.55 8.27
C ILE A 76 10.06 -3.49 8.75
N VAL A 77 11.36 -3.69 8.47
CA VAL A 77 12.42 -2.74 8.81
C VAL A 77 12.62 -1.73 7.68
N SER A 78 12.95 -2.19 6.46
CA SER A 78 13.36 -1.31 5.37
C SER A 78 12.19 -0.61 4.67
N ARG A 79 11.01 -1.24 4.66
CA ARG A 79 9.81 -0.76 3.94
C ARG A 79 8.74 -0.25 4.88
N ARG A 80 9.07 -0.06 6.16
CA ARG A 80 8.15 0.48 7.19
C ARG A 80 7.50 1.80 6.78
N HIS A 81 8.23 2.64 6.03
CA HIS A 81 7.73 3.92 5.52
C HIS A 81 6.57 3.79 4.51
N LEU A 82 6.30 2.60 3.98
CA LEU A 82 5.19 2.31 3.08
C LEU A 82 3.90 1.92 3.82
N CYS A 83 3.98 1.57 5.11
CA CYS A 83 2.79 1.22 5.87
C CYS A 83 2.01 2.47 6.31
N GLY A 84 0.70 2.32 6.49
CA GLY A 84 -0.13 3.38 7.01
C GLY A 84 0.01 3.52 8.52
N ARG A 85 -0.66 4.52 9.08
CA ARG A 85 -0.60 4.84 10.50
C ARG A 85 -1.08 3.68 11.37
N ARG A 86 -2.15 2.96 10.97
CA ARG A 86 -2.75 1.88 11.77
C ARG A 86 -1.77 0.73 11.92
N VAL A 87 -1.10 0.35 10.83
CA VAL A 87 -0.04 -0.67 10.87
C VAL A 87 1.17 -0.16 11.65
N ALA A 88 1.61 1.07 11.43
CA ALA A 88 2.79 1.64 12.09
C ALA A 88 2.67 1.66 13.63
N GLU A 89 1.47 1.87 14.16
CA GLU A 89 1.17 1.92 15.60
C GLU A 89 1.28 0.55 16.28
N VAL A 90 0.96 -0.55 15.56
CA VAL A 90 0.93 -1.91 16.14
C VAL A 90 2.11 -2.78 15.71
N LEU A 91 2.78 -2.45 14.60
CA LEU A 91 3.85 -3.24 14.03
C LEU A 91 5.11 -3.18 14.93
N PRO A 92 5.61 -4.31 15.45
CA PRO A 92 6.86 -4.33 16.20
C PRO A 92 8.06 -3.89 15.33
N PRO A 93 9.19 -3.48 15.93
CA PRO A 93 10.40 -3.13 15.18
C PRO A 93 11.08 -4.35 14.51
N HIS A 94 10.88 -5.55 15.06
CA HIS A 94 11.49 -6.80 14.58
C HIS A 94 10.47 -7.93 14.57
N PHE A 95 10.70 -8.92 13.72
CA PHE A 95 9.86 -10.10 13.59
C PHE A 95 10.17 -11.09 14.71
N THR A 96 9.17 -11.43 15.52
CA THR A 96 9.39 -12.19 16.77
C THR A 96 9.12 -13.69 16.65
N ALA A 97 8.83 -14.18 15.44
CA ALA A 97 8.68 -15.61 15.22
C ALA A 97 10.03 -16.33 15.44
N ILE A 98 9.97 -17.52 16.04
CA ILE A 98 11.11 -18.39 16.31
C ILE A 98 11.78 -18.75 14.98
N ARG A 99 13.00 -18.26 14.78
CA ARG A 99 13.79 -18.49 13.57
C ARG A 99 14.27 -19.94 13.49
N GLY A 100 14.33 -20.48 12.26
CA GLY A 100 14.85 -21.83 12.01
C GLY A 100 13.82 -22.96 12.11
N SER A 101 12.54 -22.64 12.28
CA SER A 101 11.49 -23.65 12.22
C SER A 101 11.13 -23.95 10.76
N MET A 102 11.53 -25.10 10.22
CA MET A 102 10.95 -25.57 8.95
C MET A 102 9.51 -26.04 9.20
N SER A 103 8.57 -25.10 9.13
CA SER A 103 7.14 -25.34 9.38
C SER A 103 6.30 -24.65 8.31
N PHE A 104 5.08 -25.14 8.10
CA PHE A 104 4.05 -24.43 7.34
C PHE A 104 3.43 -23.27 8.13
N ARG A 105 3.88 -23.02 9.36
CA ARG A 105 3.41 -21.93 10.22
C ARG A 105 4.58 -21.18 10.84
N PHE A 106 4.42 -19.87 11.04
CA PHE A 106 5.34 -19.13 11.89
C PHE A 106 5.05 -19.46 13.35
N ARG A 107 6.07 -19.97 14.04
CA ARG A 107 6.01 -20.28 15.46
C ARG A 107 6.38 -19.08 16.29
N PHE A 108 5.56 -18.78 17.30
CA PHE A 108 5.84 -17.75 18.29
C PHE A 108 6.15 -18.38 19.64
N VAL A 109 6.86 -17.65 20.50
CA VAL A 109 7.29 -18.17 21.81
C VAL A 109 6.10 -18.54 22.68
N ASP A 110 5.05 -17.75 22.63
CA ASP A 110 3.83 -17.89 23.41
C ASP A 110 2.60 -17.39 22.64
N GLU A 111 1.43 -17.57 23.25
CA GLU A 111 0.16 -17.15 22.67
C GLU A 111 0.02 -15.62 22.60
N ASP A 112 0.69 -14.86 23.48
CA ASP A 112 0.60 -13.40 23.48
C ASP A 112 1.35 -12.79 22.29
N GLN A 113 2.53 -13.32 21.97
CA GLN A 113 3.26 -12.96 20.76
C GLN A 113 2.50 -13.37 19.50
N LYS A 114 1.92 -14.57 19.48
CA LYS A 114 1.05 -14.98 18.36
C LYS A 114 -0.11 -13.99 18.17
N ARG A 115 -0.83 -13.65 19.24
CA ARG A 115 -1.95 -12.68 19.20
C ARG A 115 -1.50 -11.29 18.77
N LEU A 116 -0.31 -10.85 19.18
CA LEU A 116 0.27 -9.61 18.70
C LEU A 116 0.42 -9.63 17.18
N TRP A 117 1.00 -10.68 16.62
CA TRP A 117 1.18 -10.79 15.17
C TRP A 117 -0.11 -11.03 14.40
N GLU A 118 -1.12 -11.69 15.00
CA GLU A 118 -2.48 -11.73 14.43
C GLU A 118 -3.08 -10.33 14.32
N ARG A 119 -2.95 -9.48 15.36
CA ARG A 119 -3.40 -8.08 15.29
C ARG A 119 -2.66 -7.28 14.22
N VAL A 120 -1.36 -7.50 14.07
CA VAL A 120 -0.55 -6.86 13.03
C VAL A 120 -1.02 -7.29 11.63
N ALA A 121 -1.19 -8.60 11.41
CA ALA A 121 -1.65 -9.13 10.13
C ALA A 121 -3.07 -8.64 9.78
N ASP A 122 -3.95 -8.52 10.78
CA ASP A 122 -5.28 -7.94 10.63
C ASP A 122 -5.21 -6.46 10.23
N ALA A 123 -4.37 -5.66 10.89
CA ALA A 123 -4.18 -4.26 10.52
C ALA A 123 -3.61 -4.11 9.10
N ILE A 124 -2.66 -4.98 8.71
CA ILE A 124 -2.11 -5.03 7.35
C ILE A 124 -3.21 -5.34 6.33
N TRP A 125 -4.06 -6.32 6.62
CA TRP A 125 -5.16 -6.71 5.73
C TRP A 125 -6.19 -5.59 5.56
N GLU A 126 -6.60 -4.94 6.65
CA GLU A 126 -7.55 -3.84 6.58
C GLU A 126 -7.03 -2.66 5.77
N GLU A 127 -5.79 -2.21 6.03
CA GLU A 127 -5.16 -1.14 5.26
C GLU A 127 -4.98 -1.55 3.79
N TYR A 128 -4.61 -2.81 3.52
CA TYR A 128 -4.50 -3.34 2.16
C TYR A 128 -5.81 -3.21 1.38
N ILE A 129 -6.94 -3.60 1.98
CA ILE A 129 -8.25 -3.49 1.33
C ILE A 129 -8.63 -2.03 1.08
N GLU A 130 -8.33 -1.11 2.00
CA GLU A 130 -8.57 0.32 1.82
C GLU A 130 -7.75 0.87 0.64
N ILE A 131 -6.46 0.53 0.57
CA ILE A 131 -5.55 0.96 -0.50
C ILE A 131 -5.95 0.36 -1.84
N LEU A 132 -6.35 -0.91 -1.87
CA LEU A 132 -6.78 -1.59 -3.09
C LEU A 132 -8.04 -0.95 -3.68
N LYS A 133 -9.02 -0.60 -2.84
CA LYS A 133 -10.21 0.16 -3.26
C LYS A 133 -9.84 1.53 -3.83
N GLU A 134 -8.93 2.23 -3.16
CA GLU A 134 -8.44 3.54 -3.62
C GLU A 134 -7.72 3.43 -4.98
N TYR A 135 -6.89 2.41 -5.13
CA TYR A 135 -6.18 2.11 -6.37
C TYR A 135 -7.16 1.83 -7.52
N TYR A 136 -8.14 0.94 -7.33
CA TYR A 136 -9.16 0.65 -8.34
C TYR A 136 -9.97 1.88 -8.75
N LYS A 137 -10.35 2.73 -7.78
CA LYS A 137 -11.00 4.02 -8.07
C LYS A 137 -10.10 4.94 -8.90
N LEU A 138 -8.79 4.95 -8.66
CA LEU A 138 -7.84 5.77 -9.40
C LEU A 138 -7.58 5.25 -10.82
N VAL A 139 -7.63 3.94 -11.07
CA VAL A 139 -7.48 3.38 -12.42
C VAL A 139 -8.80 3.28 -13.19
N GLY A 140 -9.95 3.58 -12.56
CA GLY A 140 -11.26 3.58 -13.20
C GLY A 140 -11.90 2.19 -13.30
N VAL A 141 -11.50 1.25 -12.44
CA VAL A 141 -12.14 -0.07 -12.35
C VAL A 141 -13.38 0.07 -11.47
N GLU A 142 -14.56 0.04 -12.10
CA GLU A 142 -15.86 0.20 -11.42
C GLU A 142 -16.43 -1.11 -10.87
N LEU A 143 -16.14 -2.23 -11.54
CA LEU A 143 -16.55 -3.57 -11.13
C LEU A 143 -15.31 -4.35 -10.71
N TYR A 144 -15.14 -4.53 -9.40
CA TYR A 144 -14.08 -5.35 -8.84
C TYR A 144 -14.62 -6.24 -7.72
N THR A 145 -14.03 -7.41 -7.59
CA THR A 145 -14.16 -8.26 -6.41
C THR A 145 -12.96 -8.02 -5.52
N LEU A 146 -13.22 -7.88 -4.21
CA LEU A 146 -12.15 -7.84 -3.23
C LEU A 146 -11.73 -9.26 -2.89
N PRO A 147 -10.43 -9.50 -2.64
CA PRO A 147 -9.99 -10.81 -2.18
C PRO A 147 -10.56 -11.11 -0.80
N GLU A 148 -10.76 -12.39 -0.50
CA GLU A 148 -11.15 -12.85 0.83
C GLU A 148 -9.96 -12.81 1.79
N LYS A 149 -10.25 -12.57 3.08
CA LYS A 149 -9.22 -12.55 4.11
C LYS A 149 -8.62 -13.95 4.26
N PRO A 150 -7.31 -14.12 4.08
CA PRO A 150 -6.68 -15.42 4.27
C PRO A 150 -6.63 -15.78 5.76
N LYS A 151 -6.49 -17.08 6.03
CA LYS A 151 -6.18 -17.56 7.38
C LYS A 151 -4.70 -17.35 7.66
N TRP A 152 -4.38 -16.68 8.78
CA TRP A 152 -2.98 -16.51 9.18
C TRP A 152 -2.37 -17.83 9.64
N MET A 153 -1.22 -18.16 9.06
CA MET A 153 -0.47 -19.38 9.33
C MET A 153 0.48 -19.16 10.49
N PHE A 154 -0.08 -18.83 11.64
CA PHE A 154 0.63 -18.61 12.90
C PHE A 154 0.30 -19.71 13.90
N GLU A 155 1.26 -20.05 14.75
CA GLU A 155 1.06 -20.97 15.88
C GLU A 155 1.93 -20.56 17.07
N ALA A 156 1.47 -20.85 18.28
CA ALA A 156 2.29 -20.71 19.48
C ALA A 156 3.08 -22.02 19.68
N ALA A 157 4.32 -21.91 20.16
CA ALA A 157 5.09 -23.06 20.58
C ALA A 157 4.37 -23.76 21.75
N PRO A 158 4.40 -25.10 21.82
CA PRO A 158 3.84 -25.81 22.96
C PRO A 158 4.53 -25.34 24.24
N ALA A 159 3.74 -25.08 25.28
CA ALA A 159 4.28 -24.83 26.61
C ALA A 159 5.23 -25.98 26.95
N ARG A 160 6.48 -25.67 27.28
CA ARG A 160 7.40 -26.69 27.79
C ARG A 160 6.83 -27.19 29.11
N VAL A 161 6.17 -28.35 29.07
CA VAL A 161 5.82 -29.10 30.27
C VAL A 161 7.14 -29.61 30.82
N TYR A 162 7.66 -28.95 31.85
CA TYR A 162 8.75 -29.46 32.68
C TYR A 162 8.16 -30.32 33.80
#